data_AF-A0A1X6NQQ5-F1
#
_entry.id   AF-A0A1X6NQQ5-F1
#
_cell.length_a   1.000
_cell.length_b   1.000
_cell.length_c   1.000
_cell.angle_alpha   90.00
_cell.angle_beta   90.00
_cell.angle_gamma   90.00
#
_symmetry.space_group_name_H-M   'P 1'
#
loop_
_entity.id
_entity.type
_entity.pdbx_description
1 polymer ?
#
loop_
_entity_poly.entity_id
_entity_poly.type
_entity_poly.pdbx_seq_one_letter_code
_entity_poly.pdbx_strand_id
1 'polypeptide(L)'
;METLVWAPVGSADGLVGGTTVPFEAVGLSLTLVPTDDGELFVVSGKCPPTGLPLEGADVDSEAKTVSCPQFGTRWSLETGEVVGQWMPSPPVVSSVLRLLFREPEGILTYPVRLTADSKIEVLVDADAKADFEKRYWKGVLDASGKANGGYY
;
A
#
# COMPACT_ATOMS: atom_id res chain seq x y z
N MET A 1 7.45 7.71 17.85
CA MET A 1 6.14 8.28 18.21
C MET A 1 5.53 8.59 16.87
N GLU A 2 4.40 7.99 16.54
CA GLU A 2 3.79 8.14 15.20
C GLU A 2 3.35 9.59 15.03
N THR A 3 3.79 10.24 13.96
CA THR A 3 3.46 11.64 13.66
C THR A 3 2.46 11.66 12.52
N LEU A 4 1.17 11.53 12.88
CA LEU A 4 0.09 11.51 11.89
C LEU A 4 -0.16 12.90 11.30
N VAL A 5 -0.15 12.97 9.97
CA VAL A 5 -0.38 14.21 9.21
C VAL A 5 -1.37 13.95 8.07
N TRP A 6 -2.21 14.96 7.78
CA TRP A 6 -3.03 14.97 6.57
C TRP A 6 -2.18 15.49 5.41
N ALA A 7 -1.77 14.59 4.53
CA ALA A 7 -0.98 14.92 3.35
C ALA A 7 -1.89 15.20 2.14
N PRO A 8 -1.62 16.24 1.35
CA PRO A 8 -2.41 16.55 0.16
C PRO A 8 -2.19 15.50 -0.94
N VAL A 9 -3.28 15.05 -1.57
CA VAL A 9 -3.25 14.14 -2.71
C VAL A 9 -3.50 14.90 -4.02
N GLY A 10 -4.55 15.73 -4.06
CA GLY A 10 -4.99 16.41 -5.28
C GLY A 10 -6.42 16.96 -5.17
N SER A 11 -7.07 17.20 -6.31
CA SER A 11 -8.51 17.52 -6.38
C SER A 11 -9.32 16.27 -6.69
N ALA A 12 -10.58 16.24 -6.24
CA ALA A 12 -11.56 15.24 -6.67
C ALA A 12 -12.03 15.46 -8.12
N ASP A 13 -11.79 16.64 -8.69
CA ASP A 13 -12.24 16.97 -10.03
C ASP A 13 -11.56 16.10 -11.09
N GLY A 14 -12.36 15.47 -11.95
CA GLY A 14 -11.88 14.68 -13.08
C GLY A 14 -11.39 13.27 -12.71
N LEU A 15 -11.61 12.82 -11.47
CA LEU A 15 -11.40 11.41 -11.13
C LEU A 15 -12.40 10.52 -11.88
N VAL A 16 -11.90 9.36 -12.32
CA VAL A 16 -12.69 8.34 -13.01
C VAL A 16 -12.81 7.14 -12.10
N GLY A 17 -14.04 6.76 -11.75
CA GLY A 17 -14.31 5.56 -10.95
C GLY A 17 -13.75 4.29 -11.57
N GLY A 18 -13.41 3.31 -10.73
CA GLY A 18 -12.85 2.03 -11.17
C GLY A 18 -11.41 2.12 -11.71
N THR A 19 -10.68 3.21 -11.41
CA THR A 19 -9.29 3.38 -11.82
C THR A 19 -8.35 3.46 -10.62
N THR A 20 -7.05 3.40 -10.89
CA THR A 20 -6.00 3.62 -9.89
C THR A 20 -5.18 4.85 -10.24
N VAL A 21 -4.94 5.72 -9.26
CA VAL A 21 -4.15 6.94 -9.42
C VAL A 21 -2.95 6.87 -8.47
N PRO A 22 -1.75 6.50 -8.95
CA PRO A 22 -0.56 6.44 -8.11
C PRO A 22 -0.08 7.84 -7.73
N PHE A 23 0.39 8.00 -6.50
CA PHE A 23 0.99 9.25 -6.01
C PHE A 23 2.01 8.97 -4.90
N GLU A 24 2.83 9.96 -4.60
CA GLU A 24 3.75 9.91 -3.45
C GLU A 24 3.37 10.97 -2.42
N ALA A 25 3.35 10.56 -1.15
CA ALA A 25 3.14 11.47 -0.03
C ALA A 25 4.06 11.09 1.12
N VAL A 26 4.79 12.08 1.64
CA VAL A 26 5.70 11.91 2.80
C VAL A 26 6.69 10.74 2.64
N GLY A 27 7.14 10.50 1.41
CA GLY A 27 8.07 9.42 1.07
C GLY A 27 7.44 8.02 0.99
N LEU A 28 6.12 7.91 1.08
CA LEU A 28 5.36 6.69 0.85
C LEU A 28 4.82 6.67 -0.59
N SER A 29 4.87 5.49 -1.22
CA SER A 29 4.20 5.23 -2.49
C SER A 29 2.77 4.75 -2.19
N LEU A 30 1.78 5.49 -2.67
CA LEU A 30 0.36 5.30 -2.39
C LEU A 30 -0.44 5.24 -3.69
N THR A 31 -1.67 4.74 -3.61
CA THR A 31 -2.60 4.70 -4.72
C THR A 31 -3.98 5.15 -4.25
N LEU A 32 -4.51 6.17 -4.90
CA LEU A 32 -5.90 6.61 -4.76
C LEU A 32 -6.78 5.73 -5.65
N VAL A 33 -7.89 5.26 -5.10
CA VAL A 33 -8.86 4.39 -5.75
C VAL A 33 -10.24 5.03 -5.64
N PRO A 34 -10.68 5.81 -6.63
CA PRO A 34 -12.07 6.23 -6.76
C PRO A 34 -12.93 5.05 -7.23
N THR A 35 -14.07 4.83 -6.58
CA THR A 35 -15.08 3.86 -7.02
C THR A 35 -16.11 4.54 -7.92
N ASP A 36 -16.87 3.75 -8.69
CA ASP A 36 -17.90 4.26 -9.62
C ASP A 36 -19.06 4.98 -8.92
N ASP A 37 -19.31 4.68 -7.64
CA ASP A 37 -20.30 5.36 -6.79
C ASP A 37 -19.74 6.64 -6.11
N GLY A 38 -18.46 6.97 -6.36
CA GLY A 38 -17.83 8.21 -5.92
C GLY A 38 -17.18 8.15 -4.54
N GLU A 39 -17.10 6.97 -3.92
CA GLU A 39 -16.26 6.79 -2.74
C GLU A 39 -14.77 6.87 -3.11
N LEU A 40 -13.95 7.27 -2.15
CA LEU A 40 -12.50 7.38 -2.30
C LEU A 40 -11.83 6.47 -1.29
N PHE A 41 -10.86 5.70 -1.76
CA PHE A 41 -10.00 4.88 -0.91
C PHE A 41 -8.54 5.19 -1.21
N VAL A 42 -7.68 5.03 -0.22
CA VAL A 42 -6.23 5.09 -0.42
C VAL A 42 -5.60 3.84 0.14
N VAL A 43 -4.75 3.21 -0.67
CA VAL A 43 -3.99 2.01 -0.31
C VAL A 43 -2.50 2.19 -0.60
N SER A 44 -1.68 1.28 -0.10
CA SER A 44 -0.26 1.18 -0.49
C SER A 44 -0.13 1.07 -2.01
N GLY A 45 0.81 1.82 -2.60
CA GLY A 45 1.15 1.72 -4.02
C GLY A 45 1.92 0.45 -4.41
N LYS A 46 2.09 -0.47 -3.46
CA LYS A 46 2.82 -1.74 -3.63
C LYS A 46 1.97 -2.91 -3.16
N CYS A 47 1.99 -3.98 -3.95
CA CYS A 47 1.30 -5.26 -3.73
C CYS A 47 2.06 -6.11 -2.70
N PRO A 48 1.48 -6.44 -1.54
CA PRO A 48 2.07 -7.41 -0.62
C PRO A 48 1.98 -8.85 -1.15
N PRO A 49 2.88 -9.75 -0.73
CA PRO A 49 4.14 -9.49 -0.02
C PRO A 49 5.29 -9.10 -0.98
N THR A 50 5.03 -9.06 -2.30
CA THR A 50 6.08 -8.98 -3.32
C THR A 50 6.69 -7.59 -3.47
N GLY A 51 5.99 -6.55 -3.05
CA GLY A 51 6.41 -5.16 -3.17
C GLY A 51 6.32 -4.60 -4.59
N LEU A 52 5.70 -5.34 -5.53
CA LEU A 52 5.52 -4.90 -6.91
C LEU A 52 4.52 -3.73 -7.00
N PRO A 53 4.64 -2.83 -7.99
CA PRO A 53 3.70 -1.72 -8.14
C PRO A 53 2.24 -2.17 -8.24
N LEU A 54 1.34 -1.40 -7.62
CA LEU A 54 -0.11 -1.57 -7.76
C LEU A 54 -0.68 -0.78 -8.96
N GLU A 55 0.14 0.03 -9.62
CA GLU A 55 -0.26 0.78 -10.82
C GLU A 55 -0.87 -0.14 -11.88
N GLY A 56 -2.03 0.25 -12.42
CA GLY A 56 -2.77 -0.56 -13.39
C GLY A 56 -3.53 -1.73 -12.78
N ALA A 57 -3.74 -1.73 -11.45
CA ALA A 57 -4.59 -2.70 -10.78
C ALA A 57 -6.05 -2.62 -11.26
N ASP A 58 -6.68 -3.79 -11.27
CA ASP A 58 -8.10 -3.93 -11.56
C ASP A 58 -8.90 -3.58 -10.30
N VAL A 59 -9.89 -2.70 -10.45
CA VAL A 59 -10.74 -2.21 -9.36
C VAL A 59 -12.16 -2.70 -9.59
N ASP A 60 -12.69 -3.40 -8.60
CA ASP A 60 -14.10 -3.78 -8.54
C ASP A 60 -14.81 -2.82 -7.58
N SER A 61 -15.49 -1.82 -8.15
CA SER A 61 -16.20 -0.79 -7.40
C SER A 61 -17.35 -1.36 -6.56
N GLU A 62 -18.05 -2.39 -7.06
CA GLU A 62 -19.20 -2.98 -6.38
C GLU A 62 -18.75 -3.82 -5.17
N ALA A 63 -17.71 -4.63 -5.36
CA ALA A 63 -17.13 -5.43 -4.27
C ALA A 63 -16.19 -4.62 -3.36
N LYS A 64 -15.88 -3.36 -3.73
CA LYS A 64 -14.88 -2.50 -3.09
C LYS A 64 -13.54 -3.20 -2.93
N THR A 65 -13.01 -3.72 -4.03
CA THR A 65 -11.72 -4.43 -4.02
C THR A 65 -10.76 -3.94 -5.09
N VAL A 66 -9.47 -4.14 -4.83
CA VAL A 66 -8.39 -3.88 -5.79
C VAL A 66 -7.52 -5.13 -5.95
N SER A 67 -7.13 -5.44 -7.19
CA SER A 67 -6.42 -6.67 -7.52
C SER A 67 -5.03 -6.39 -8.09
N CYS A 68 -4.02 -7.08 -7.55
CA CYS A 68 -2.64 -7.02 -8.02
C CYS A 68 -2.56 -7.35 -9.53
N PRO A 69 -1.97 -6.48 -10.36
CA PRO A 69 -1.85 -6.73 -11.80
C PRO A 69 -1.08 -8.01 -12.13
N GLN A 70 -0.04 -8.32 -11.33
CA GLN A 70 0.88 -9.39 -11.64
C GLN A 70 0.38 -10.77 -11.20
N PHE A 71 -0.20 -10.86 -10.00
CA PHE A 71 -0.53 -12.14 -9.39
C PHE A 71 -2.02 -12.34 -9.06
N GLY A 72 -2.83 -11.29 -9.25
CA GLY A 72 -4.29 -11.35 -9.07
C GLY A 72 -4.76 -11.50 -7.63
N THR A 73 -3.88 -11.32 -6.63
CA THR A 73 -4.35 -11.19 -5.24
C THR A 73 -5.26 -9.99 -5.15
N ARG A 74 -6.43 -10.18 -4.55
CA ARG A 74 -7.42 -9.14 -4.33
C ARG A 74 -7.46 -8.75 -2.86
N TRP A 75 -7.62 -7.46 -2.59
CA TRP A 75 -7.77 -6.92 -1.25
C TRP A 75 -9.02 -6.06 -1.13
N SER A 76 -9.63 -6.05 0.05
CA SER A 76 -10.67 -5.09 0.40
C SER A 76 -10.09 -3.68 0.47
N LEU A 77 -10.75 -2.71 -0.15
CA LEU A 77 -10.40 -1.29 -0.04
C LEU A 77 -10.70 -0.72 1.35
N GLU A 78 -11.63 -1.34 2.08
CA GLU A 78 -12.05 -0.89 3.42
C GLU A 78 -11.12 -1.42 4.51
N THR A 79 -10.84 -2.73 4.50
CA THR A 79 -10.08 -3.40 5.58
C THR A 79 -8.63 -3.68 5.22
N GLY A 80 -8.29 -3.72 3.92
CA GLY A 80 -6.99 -4.16 3.44
C GLY A 80 -6.79 -5.67 3.45
N GLU A 81 -7.76 -6.45 3.92
CA GLU A 81 -7.65 -7.89 4.03
C GLU A 81 -7.72 -8.57 2.66
N VAL A 82 -7.08 -9.73 2.53
CA VAL A 82 -7.12 -10.54 1.30
C VAL A 82 -8.54 -11.08 1.10
N VAL A 83 -9.09 -10.87 -0.10
CA VAL A 83 -10.42 -11.35 -0.49
C VAL A 83 -10.26 -12.47 -1.52
N GLY A 84 -10.78 -13.66 -1.18
CA GLY A 84 -10.72 -14.82 -2.07
C GLY A 84 -9.34 -15.47 -2.11
N GLN A 85 -8.91 -15.90 -3.30
CA GLN A 85 -7.68 -16.66 -3.45
C GLN A 85 -6.44 -15.74 -3.45
N TRP A 86 -5.42 -16.14 -2.70
CA TRP A 86 -4.13 -15.45 -2.66
C TRP A 86 -3.19 -15.89 -3.79
N MET A 87 -2.71 -14.92 -4.58
CA MET A 87 -1.84 -15.10 -5.75
C MET A 87 -2.39 -16.16 -6.75
N PRO A 88 -3.62 -16.07 -7.26
CA PRO A 88 -4.20 -17.12 -8.11
C PRO A 88 -3.42 -17.38 -9.41
N SER A 89 -2.72 -16.38 -9.95
CA SER A 89 -2.08 -16.46 -11.27
C SER A 89 -0.63 -15.94 -11.22
N PRO A 90 0.27 -16.36 -12.12
CA PRO A 90 0.19 -17.57 -12.95
C PRO A 90 0.35 -18.83 -12.07
N PRO A 91 -0.39 -19.94 -12.30
CA PRO A 91 -0.52 -21.05 -11.34
C PRO A 91 0.79 -21.70 -10.87
N VAL A 92 1.76 -21.90 -11.78
CA VAL A 92 3.04 -22.54 -11.45
C VAL A 92 3.92 -21.60 -10.63
N VAL A 93 4.05 -20.35 -11.08
CA VAL A 93 4.86 -19.32 -10.41
C VAL A 93 4.28 -19.01 -9.03
N SER A 94 2.96 -18.85 -8.95
CA SER A 94 2.30 -18.53 -7.70
C SER A 94 2.37 -19.66 -6.68
N SER A 95 2.42 -20.92 -7.11
CA SER A 95 2.60 -22.05 -6.21
C SER A 95 3.98 -22.07 -5.57
N VAL A 96 5.03 -21.69 -6.32
CA VAL A 96 6.38 -21.53 -5.78
C VAL A 96 6.45 -20.32 -4.84
N LEU A 97 5.86 -19.19 -5.22
CA LEU A 97 5.84 -18.00 -4.37
C LEU A 97 5.10 -18.24 -3.05
N ARG A 98 4.02 -19.01 -3.04
CA ARG A 98 3.31 -19.44 -1.81
C ARG A 98 4.13 -20.37 -0.90
N LEU A 99 5.20 -20.98 -1.40
CA LEU A 99 6.15 -21.71 -0.54
C LEU A 99 7.19 -20.77 0.10
N LEU A 100 7.49 -19.65 -0.55
CA LEU A 100 8.41 -18.63 -0.04
C LEU A 100 7.73 -17.70 0.96
N PHE A 101 6.54 -17.22 0.61
CA PHE A 101 5.69 -16.39 1.47
C PHE A 101 4.71 -17.29 2.21
N ARG A 102 4.86 -17.39 3.54
CA ARG A 102 4.17 -18.40 4.34
C ARG A 102 2.67 -18.13 4.51
N GLU A 103 2.27 -16.87 4.53
CA GLU A 103 0.90 -16.46 4.84
C GLU A 103 0.46 -15.29 3.97
N PRO A 104 -0.83 -15.18 3.64
CA PRO A 104 -1.38 -14.02 2.95
C PRO A 104 -1.17 -12.73 3.75
N GLU A 105 -0.70 -11.69 3.08
CA GLU A 105 -0.50 -10.37 3.66
C GLU A 105 -1.55 -9.39 3.13
N GLY A 106 -2.18 -8.65 4.04
CA GLY A 106 -3.10 -7.57 3.70
C GLY A 106 -2.39 -6.35 3.15
N ILE A 107 -3.08 -5.54 2.35
CA ILE A 107 -2.59 -4.26 1.88
C ILE A 107 -2.89 -3.17 2.90
N LEU A 108 -1.96 -2.25 3.11
CA LEU A 108 -2.20 -1.11 3.99
C LEU A 108 -3.24 -0.18 3.37
N THR A 109 -4.28 0.13 4.13
CA THR A 109 -5.29 1.15 3.82
C THR A 109 -5.02 2.41 4.63
N TYR A 110 -5.38 3.56 4.08
CA TYR A 110 -5.14 4.86 4.70
C TYR A 110 -6.45 5.67 4.73
N PRO A 111 -6.81 6.29 5.87
CA PRO A 111 -7.96 7.18 5.94
C PRO A 111 -7.81 8.33 4.95
N VAL A 112 -8.87 8.58 4.18
CA VAL A 112 -8.93 9.67 3.19
C VAL A 112 -10.12 10.57 3.51
N ARG A 113 -9.98 11.87 3.24
CA ARG A 113 -11.06 12.84 3.40
C ARG A 113 -11.12 13.81 2.24
N LEU A 114 -12.32 14.30 1.99
CA LEU A 114 -12.57 15.48 1.17
C LEU A 114 -12.67 16.71 2.06
N THR A 115 -11.98 17.77 1.66
CA THR A 115 -12.10 19.09 2.28
C THR A 115 -13.29 19.86 1.69
N ALA A 116 -13.67 20.97 2.31
CA ALA A 116 -14.75 21.84 1.82
C ALA A 116 -14.49 22.39 0.41
N ASP A 117 -13.21 22.50 0.00
CA ASP A 117 -12.78 23.02 -1.31
C ASP A 117 -12.53 21.90 -2.34
N SER A 118 -13.15 20.73 -2.18
CA SER A 118 -12.98 19.54 -3.04
C SER A 118 -11.54 18.99 -3.12
N LYS A 119 -10.64 19.38 -2.21
CA LYS A 119 -9.29 18.81 -2.11
C LYS A 119 -9.32 17.50 -1.35
N ILE A 120 -8.49 16.56 -1.79
CA ILE A 120 -8.32 15.24 -1.17
C ILE A 120 -7.08 15.27 -0.28
N GLU A 121 -7.23 14.77 0.93
CA GLU A 121 -6.14 14.54 1.87
C GLU A 121 -6.16 13.11 2.39
N VAL A 122 -4.98 12.55 2.62
CA VAL A 122 -4.79 11.22 3.20
C VAL A 122 -4.06 11.33 4.54
N LEU A 123 -4.49 10.57 5.54
CA LEU A 123 -3.82 10.49 6.83
C LEU A 123 -2.67 9.50 6.75
N VAL A 124 -1.44 9.98 6.95
CA VAL A 124 -0.22 9.18 6.91
C VAL A 124 0.66 9.46 8.12
N ASP A 125 1.45 8.48 8.54
CA ASP A 125 2.52 8.71 9.52
C ASP A 125 3.75 9.27 8.81
N ALA A 126 4.11 10.51 9.13
CA ALA A 126 5.25 11.19 8.52
C ALA A 126 6.60 10.55 8.87
N ASP A 127 6.66 9.79 9.96
CA ASP A 127 7.88 9.11 10.42
C ASP A 127 7.99 7.68 9.87
N ALA A 128 6.97 7.15 9.18
CA ALA A 128 6.91 5.75 8.75
C ALA A 128 8.14 5.31 7.95
N LYS A 129 8.60 6.14 7.00
CA LYS A 129 9.79 5.85 6.21
C LYS A 129 11.05 5.86 7.07
N ALA A 130 11.23 6.89 7.90
CA ALA A 130 12.40 7.00 8.76
C ALA A 130 12.48 5.83 9.75
N ASP A 131 11.34 5.39 10.28
CA ASP A 131 11.26 4.28 11.22
C ASP A 131 11.51 2.93 10.54
N PHE A 132 11.07 2.74 9.30
CA PHE A 132 11.46 1.59 8.47
C PHE A 132 12.97 1.56 8.23
N GLU A 133 13.57 2.68 7.81
CA GLU A 133 15.00 2.78 7.51
C GLU A 133 15.87 2.57 8.75
N LYS A 134 15.48 3.12 9.91
CA LYS A 134 16.19 2.88 11.19
C LYS A 134 16.28 1.38 11.52
N ARG A 135 15.19 0.63 11.32
CA ARG A 135 15.15 -0.83 11.55
C ARG A 135 16.06 -1.57 10.57
N TYR A 136 16.03 -1.19 9.31
CA TYR A 136 16.92 -1.76 8.28
C TYR A 136 18.40 -1.55 8.62
N TRP A 137 18.79 -0.31 8.94
CA TRP A 137 20.17 0.00 9.28
C TRP A 137 20.63 -0.67 10.57
N LYS A 138 19.76 -0.76 11.58
CA LYS A 138 20.06 -1.54 12.78
C LYS A 138 20.39 -2.99 12.44
N GLY A 139 19.58 -3.65 11.61
CA GLY A 139 19.83 -5.03 11.18
C GLY A 139 21.16 -5.20 10.42
N VAL A 140 21.49 -4.27 9.51
CA VAL A 140 22.76 -4.29 8.76
C VAL A 140 23.96 -4.07 9.69
N LEU A 141 23.85 -3.15 10.65
CA LEU A 141 24.91 -2.87 11.62
C LEU A 141 25.09 -4.01 12.63
N ASP A 142 23.99 -4.62 13.08
CA ASP A 142 23.99 -5.80 13.95
C ASP A 142 24.65 -6.99 13.22
N ALA A 143 24.27 -7.23 11.96
CA ALA A 143 24.85 -8.29 11.13
C ALA A 143 26.34 -8.06 10.79
N SER A 144 26.78 -6.80 10.77
CA SER A 144 28.18 -6.43 10.55
C SER A 144 29.01 -6.37 11.85
N GLY A 145 28.41 -6.61 13.02
CA GLY A 145 29.08 -6.52 14.33
C GLY A 145 29.49 -5.10 14.73
N LYS A 146 28.86 -4.08 14.14
CA LYS A 146 29.18 -2.65 14.37
C LYS A 146 28.21 -1.95 15.32
N ALA A 147 27.11 -2.61 15.69
CA ALA A 147 26.04 -2.00 16.46
C ALA A 147 26.28 -1.93 17.98
N ASN A 148 27.24 -2.69 18.50
CA ASN A 148 27.52 -2.84 19.93
C ASN A 148 28.42 -1.73 20.51
N GLY A 149 28.76 -0.68 19.76
CA GLY A 149 29.34 0.55 20.30
C GLY A 149 30.69 0.40 21.05
N GLY A 150 31.35 -0.75 20.94
CA GLY A 150 32.67 -0.99 21.52
C GLY A 150 33.77 -0.54 20.57
N TYR A 151 34.06 0.75 20.53
CA TYR A 151 35.35 1.22 20.04
C TYR A 151 36.33 1.21 21.22
N TYR A 152 37.24 0.24 21.23
CA TYR A 152 38.55 0.36 21.84
C TYR A 152 39.59 0.08 20.77
#